data_AF-A0A7T3RCZ4-F1
#
_entry.id   AF-A0A7T3RCZ4-F1
#
_cell.length_a   1.000
_cell.length_b   1.000
_cell.length_c   1.000
_cell.angle_alpha   90.00
_cell.angle_beta   90.00
_cell.angle_gamma   90.00
#
_symmetry.space_group_name_H-M   'P 1'
#
loop_
_entity.id
_entity.type
_entity.pdbx_description
1 polymer ?
#
loop_
_entity_poly.entity_id
_entity_poly.type
_entity_poly.pdbx_seq_one_letter_code
_entity_poly.pdbx_strand_id
1 'polypeptide(L)' 'MENTDAITALKQVRTYCSAEALDALDYAIEVLEKLERDGIKSPLSTDFCSKKNQN' A
#
# COMPACT_ATOMS: atom_id res chain seq x y z
N MET A 1 -5.83 -4.02 -8.79
CA MET A 1 -5.46 -2.64 -8.42
C MET A 1 -4.01 -2.67 -8.02
N GLU A 2 -3.18 -1.87 -8.69
CA GLU A 2 -1.76 -1.75 -8.32
C GLU A 2 -1.60 -0.78 -7.13
N ASN A 3 -0.43 -0.78 -6.49
CA ASN A 3 -0.16 0.14 -5.38
C ASN A 3 -0.36 1.61 -5.78
N THR A 4 0.07 2.00 -6.96
CA THR A 4 0.01 3.37 -7.48
C THR A 4 -1.43 3.89 -7.57
N ASP A 5 -2.33 3.06 -8.09
CA ASP A 5 -3.77 3.34 -8.14
C ASP A 5 -4.34 3.48 -6.72
N ALA A 6 -3.97 2.54 -5.84
CA ALA A 6 -4.44 2.52 -4.46
C ALA A 6 -3.99 3.76 -3.68
N ILE A 7 -2.71 4.12 -3.77
CA ILE A 7 -2.13 5.30 -3.12
C ILE A 7 -2.84 6.57 -3.60
N THR A 8 -3.11 6.67 -4.91
CA THR A 8 -3.79 7.84 -5.48
C THR A 8 -5.21 7.98 -4.92
N ALA A 9 -5.97 6.87 -4.87
CA ALA A 9 -7.31 6.87 -4.28
C ALA A 9 -7.28 7.20 -2.78
N LEU A 10 -6.35 6.62 -2.01
CA LEU A 10 -6.23 6.88 -0.56
C LEU A 10 -5.86 8.33 -0.28
N LYS A 11 -4.95 8.94 -1.05
CA LYS A 11 -4.59 10.37 -0.95
C LYS A 11 -5.79 11.28 -1.23
N GLN A 12 -6.69 10.88 -2.13
CA GLN A 12 -7.95 11.61 -2.37
C GLN A 12 -8.95 11.44 -1.23
N VAL A 13 -9.06 10.23 -0.65
CA VAL A 13 -9.99 9.97 0.47
C VAL A 13 -9.53 10.66 1.76
N ARG A 14 -8.21 10.85 1.93
CA ARG A 14 -7.61 11.52 3.10
C ARG A 14 -8.23 12.86 3.45
N THR A 15 -8.66 13.63 2.45
CA THR A 15 -9.26 14.95 2.67
C THR A 15 -10.65 14.89 3.33
N TYR A 16 -11.28 13.71 3.35
CA TYR A 16 -12.63 13.49 3.88
C TYR A 16 -12.64 12.65 5.18
N CYS A 17 -11.48 12.17 5.63
CA CYS A 17 -11.38 11.35 6.83
C CYS A 17 -11.33 12.19 8.11
N SER A 18 -11.86 11.63 9.21
CA SER A 18 -11.68 12.19 10.55
C SER A 18 -10.21 12.08 10.98
N ALA A 19 -9.77 12.97 11.89
CA ALA A 19 -8.38 13.00 12.37
C ALA A 19 -7.90 11.65 12.93
N GLU A 20 -8.79 10.92 13.61
CA GLU A 20 -8.53 9.59 14.18
C GLU A 20 -8.25 8.52 13.11
N ALA A 21 -8.78 8.69 11.89
CA ALA A 21 -8.57 7.77 10.78
C ALA A 21 -7.36 8.14 9.91
N LEU A 22 -6.82 9.37 10.05
CA LEU A 22 -5.70 9.83 9.23
C LEU A 22 -4.43 9.03 9.48
N ASP A 23 -4.13 8.69 10.74
CA ASP A 23 -2.91 7.92 11.07
C ASP A 23 -2.95 6.51 10.44
N ALA A 24 -4.12 5.84 10.51
CA ALA A 24 -4.31 4.54 9.90
C ALA A 24 -4.22 4.61 8.36
N LEU A 25 -4.74 5.69 7.77
CA LEU A 25 -4.69 5.92 6.33
C LEU A 25 -3.26 6.22 5.86
N ASP A 26 -2.53 7.07 6.58
CA ASP A 26 -1.15 7.44 6.28
C ASP A 26 -0.23 6.21 6.40
N TYR A 27 -0.44 5.36 7.42
CA TYR A 27 0.26 4.08 7.54
C TYR A 27 -0.02 3.15 6.35
N ALA A 28 -1.29 3.02 5.92
CA ALA A 28 -1.64 2.18 4.77
C ALA A 28 -0.95 2.68 3.47
N ILE A 29 -0.87 4.00 3.27
CA ILE A 29 -0.14 4.60 2.15
C ILE A 29 1.35 4.24 2.22
N GLU A 30 1.99 4.38 3.38
CA GLU A 30 3.41 4.10 3.56
C GLU A 30 3.74 2.62 3.28
N VAL A 31 2.88 1.70 3.70
CA VAL A 31 3.01 0.26 3.39
C VAL A 31 2.98 0.02 1.88
N LEU A 32 2.03 0.61 1.16
CA LEU A 32 1.91 0.46 -0.28
C LEU A 32 3.11 1.08 -1.03
N GLU A 33 3.61 2.22 -0.58
CA GLU A 33 4.81 2.85 -1.14
C GLU A 33 6.05 1.98 -0.92
N LYS A 34 6.18 1.33 0.24
CA LYS A 34 7.26 0.38 0.50
C LYS A 34 7.19 -0.84 -0.42
N LEU A 35 6.01 -1.44 -0.56
CA LEU A 35 5.80 -2.60 -1.45
C LEU A 35 6.13 -2.25 -2.91
N GLU A 36 5.77 -1.05 -3.34
CA GLU A 36 6.08 -0.54 -4.68
C GLU A 36 7.60 -0.42 -4.92
N ARG A 37 8.34 0.10 -3.92
CA ARG A 37 9.81 0.20 -3.93
C ARG A 37 10.48 -1.19 -3.94
N ASP A 38 9.89 -2.16 -3.26
CA ASP A 38 10.36 -3.56 -3.22
C ASP A 38 9.92 -4.37 -4.47
N GLY A 39 9.34 -3.70 -5.48
CA GLY A 39 8.95 -4.30 -6.76
C GLY A 39 7.66 -5.13 -6.71
N ILE A 40 6.89 -5.04 -5.63
CA ILE A 40 5.64 -5.77 -5.44
C ILE A 40 4.47 -4.90 -5.88
N LYS A 41 4.15 -4.89 -7.18
CA LYS A 41 3.14 -3.98 -7.78
C LYS A 41 1.69 -4.29 -7.39
N SER A 42 1.36 -5.57 -7.25
CA SER A 42 0.01 -6.04 -6.93
C SER A 42 0.06 -6.96 -5.70
N PRO A 43 0.06 -6.41 -4.47
CA PRO A 43 0.26 -7.18 -3.24
C PRO A 43 -0.75 -8.32 -3.08
N LEU A 44 -2.03 -8.05 -3.34
CA LEU A 44 -3.09 -9.06 -3.18
C LEU A 44 -2.99 -10.24 -4.14
N SER A 45 -2.28 -10.07 -5.26
CA SER A 45 -2.00 -11.13 -6.25
C SER A 45 -0.59 -11.70 -6.13
N THR A 46 0.24 -11.14 -5.24
CA THR A 46 1.62 -11.57 -5.05
C THR A 46 1.67 -12.73 -4.07
N ASP A 47 2.28 -13.84 -4.48
CA ASP A 47 2.57 -14.93 -3.57
C ASP A 47 3.82 -14.61 -2.73
N PHE A 48 3.59 -14.21 -1.48
CA PHE A 48 4.64 -13.89 -0.52
C PHE A 48 5.29 -15.12 0.10
N CYS A 49 4.66 -16.30 0.04
CA CYS A 49 5.26 -17.52 0.58
C CYS A 49 6.41 -17.99 -0.31
N SER A 50 6.29 -17.81 -1.63
CA SER A 50 7.29 -18.23 -2.61
C SER A 50 8.54 -17.34 -2.66
N LYS A 51 8.47 -16.09 -2.17
CA LYS A 51 9.63 -15.15 -2.14
C LYS A 51 10.62 -15.39 -0.99
N LYS A 52 10.36 -16.29 -0.05
CA LYS A 52 11.25 -16.56 1.11
C LYS A 52 12.55 -17.30 0.78
N ASN A 53 12.67 -17.90 -0.42
CA ASN A 53 13.77 -18.80 -0.79
C ASN A 53 14.77 -18.22 -1.80
N GLN A 54 14.79 -16.90 -2.02
CA GLN A 54 15.81 -16.25 -2.84
C GLN A 54 16.68 -15.34 -1.95
N ASN A 55 17.53 -15.97 -1.13
CA ASN A 55 18.69 -15.34 -0.50
C ASN A 55 19.92 -16.19 -0.83
#